data_AF-A0A8R2NJJ9-F1
#
_entry.id   AF-A0A8R2NJJ9-F1
#
_cell.length_a   1.000
_cell.length_b   1.000
_cell.length_c   1.000
_cell.angle_alpha   90.00
_cell.angle_beta   90.00
_cell.angle_gamma   90.00
#
_symmetry.space_group_name_H-M   'P 1'
#
loop_
_entity.id
_entity.type
_entity.pdbx_description
1 polymer ?
#
loop_
_entity_poly.entity_id
_entity_poly.type
_entity_poly.pdbx_seq_one_letter_code
_entity_poly.pdbx_strand_id
1 'polypeptide(L)'
;MPQTSSNILYRRIFLSMPVTTASCERSFSKLKLIKTYLRSTMAQERLSSMAILSIETEVASKLDYEEVIDKFADTKARKISL
;
A
#
# COMPACT_ATOMS: atom_id res chain seq x y z
N MET A 1 18.80 21.61 -30.91
CA MET A 1 17.41 21.27 -30.52
C MET A 1 17.37 20.73 -29.09
N PRO A 2 17.38 21.59 -28.05
CA PRO A 2 17.39 21.16 -26.64
C PRO A 2 16.00 21.12 -25.98
N GLN A 3 14.95 21.63 -26.65
CA GLN A 3 13.63 21.85 -26.04
C GLN A 3 12.75 20.58 -25.95
N THR A 4 13.13 19.48 -26.63
CA THR A 4 12.33 18.25 -26.69
C THR A 4 12.44 17.43 -25.41
N SER A 5 13.62 17.38 -24.78
CA SER A 5 13.85 16.64 -23.52
C SER A 5 13.04 17.21 -22.35
N SER A 6 12.93 18.54 -22.26
CA SER A 6 12.16 19.23 -21.22
C SER A 6 10.65 18.92 -21.33
N ASN A 7 10.12 18.87 -22.56
CA ASN A 7 8.72 18.53 -22.82
C ASN A 7 8.40 17.07 -22.49
N ILE A 8 9.35 16.15 -22.72
CA ILE A 8 9.21 14.73 -22.36
C ILE A 8 9.13 14.56 -20.83
N LEU A 9 9.94 15.33 -20.09
CA LEU A 9 9.93 15.28 -18.62
C LEU A 9 8.59 15.78 -18.05
N TYR A 10 8.11 16.94 -18.51
CA TYR A 10 6.80 17.49 -18.12
C TYR A 10 5.65 16.51 -18.38
N ARG A 11 5.64 15.88 -19.55
CA ARG A 11 4.59 14.92 -19.93
C ARG A 11 4.59 13.67 -19.05
N ARG A 12 5.76 13.18 -18.64
CA ARG A 12 5.89 12.04 -17.73
C ARG A 12 5.38 12.37 -16.33
N ILE A 13 5.71 13.55 -15.81
CA ILE A 13 5.22 14.02 -14.52
C ILE A 13 3.69 14.16 -14.54
N PHE A 14 3.14 14.79 -15.58
CA PHE A 14 1.69 14.95 -15.74
C PHE A 14 0.94 13.61 -15.81
N LEU A 15 1.51 12.59 -16.46
CA LEU A 15 0.92 11.25 -16.52
C LEU A 15 1.00 10.48 -15.18
N SER A 16 2.00 10.78 -14.35
CA SER A 16 2.19 10.17 -13.03
C SER A 16 1.31 10.79 -11.94
N MET A 17 0.85 12.02 -12.16
CA MET A 17 -0.13 12.62 -11.27
C MET A 17 -1.43 11.82 -11.37
N PRO A 18 -2.02 11.37 -10.25
CA PRO A 18 -3.29 10.67 -10.28
C PRO A 18 -4.37 11.65 -10.75
N VAL A 19 -4.70 11.60 -12.05
CA VAL A 19 -5.73 12.46 -12.67
C VAL A 19 -7.14 12.07 -12.21
N THR A 20 -7.31 10.87 -11.64
CA THR A 20 -8.62 10.34 -11.27
C THR A 20 -8.92 10.49 -9.78
N THR A 21 -9.79 11.45 -9.44
CA THR A 21 -10.38 11.59 -8.09
C THR A 21 -11.00 10.28 -7.59
N ALA A 22 -11.61 9.50 -8.47
CA ALA A 22 -12.23 8.21 -8.17
C ALA A 22 -11.24 7.19 -7.54
N SER A 23 -9.95 7.22 -7.91
CA SER A 23 -8.95 6.33 -7.32
C SER A 23 -8.65 6.72 -5.87
N CYS A 24 -8.47 8.02 -5.63
CA CYS A 24 -8.30 8.57 -4.28
C CYS A 24 -9.52 8.28 -3.40
N GLU A 25 -10.74 8.48 -3.93
CA GLU A 25 -11.99 8.20 -3.22
C GLU A 25 -12.13 6.73 -2.83
N ARG A 26 -11.78 5.80 -3.73
CA ARG A 26 -11.75 4.37 -3.42
C ARG A 26 -10.76 4.06 -2.30
N SER A 27 -9.55 4.60 -2.36
CA SER A 27 -8.52 4.41 -1.31
C SER A 27 -8.96 4.97 0.04
N PHE A 28 -9.56 6.17 0.07
CA PHE A 28 -10.09 6.76 1.31
C PHE A 28 -11.30 6.00 1.87
N SER A 29 -12.17 5.46 1.00
CA SER A 29 -13.28 4.60 1.42
C SER A 29 -12.77 3.32 2.10
N LYS A 30 -11.73 2.68 1.55
CA LYS A 30 -11.05 1.53 2.18
C LYS A 30 -10.41 1.91 3.51
N LEU A 31 -9.68 3.04 3.57
CA LEU A 31 -9.10 3.55 4.82
C LEU A 31 -10.13 3.77 5.92
N LYS A 32 -11.31 4.30 5.56
CA LYS A 32 -12.43 4.50 6.51
C LYS A 32 -12.93 3.18 7.11
N LEU A 33 -12.93 2.10 6.33
CA LEU A 33 -13.28 0.76 6.84
C LEU A 33 -12.21 0.20 7.78
N ILE A 34 -10.93 0.40 7.45
CA ILE A 34 -9.79 -0.09 8.25
C ILE A 34 -9.69 0.66 9.58
N LYS A 35 -9.88 1.99 9.55
CA LYS A 35 -9.83 2.87 10.72
C LYS A 35 -11.19 2.89 11.44
N THR A 36 -11.56 1.74 12.01
CA THR A 36 -12.75 1.63 12.86
C THR A 36 -12.49 2.22 14.24
N TYR A 37 -13.53 2.59 14.98
CA TYR A 37 -13.43 3.11 16.36
C TYR A 37 -12.58 2.22 17.28
N LEU A 38 -12.78 0.90 17.21
CA LEU A 38 -12.01 -0.09 17.97
C LEU A 38 -10.52 -0.20 17.55
N ARG A 39 -10.16 0.29 16.37
CA ARG A 39 -8.79 0.32 15.83
C ARG A 39 -8.18 1.73 15.84
N SER A 40 -8.83 2.68 16.49
CA SER A 40 -8.41 4.10 16.51
C SER A 40 -7.05 4.33 17.16
N THR A 41 -6.57 3.40 18.00
CA THR A 41 -5.28 3.45 18.69
C THR A 41 -4.13 2.77 17.91
N MET A 42 -4.35 2.30 16.68
CA MET A 42 -3.28 1.70 15.87
C MET A 42 -2.20 2.71 15.51
N ALA A 43 -0.93 2.26 15.59
CA ALA A 43 0.21 3.03 15.09
C ALA A 43 0.10 3.31 13.59
N GLN A 44 0.56 4.48 13.17
CA GLN A 44 0.44 4.95 11.79
C GLN A 44 1.14 4.02 10.78
N GLU A 45 2.30 3.45 11.14
CA GLU A 45 3.01 2.50 10.28
C GLU A 45 2.17 1.24 9.99
N ARG A 46 1.50 0.72 11.02
CA ARG A 46 0.62 -0.45 10.88
C ARG A 46 -0.61 -0.12 10.07
N LEU A 47 -1.21 1.06 10.28
CA LEU A 47 -2.35 1.53 9.51
C LEU A 47 -1.99 1.68 8.02
N SER A 48 -0.84 2.27 7.72
CA SER A 48 -0.34 2.43 6.35
C SER A 48 -0.14 1.07 5.67
N SER A 49 0.49 0.12 6.36
CA SER A 49 0.69 -1.24 5.85
C SER A 49 -0.63 -1.96 5.54
N MET A 50 -1.63 -1.83 6.41
CA MET A 50 -2.97 -2.39 6.17
C MET A 50 -3.71 -1.69 5.02
N ALA A 51 -3.53 -0.38 4.88
CA ALA A 51 -4.12 0.39 3.79
C ALA A 51 -3.60 -0.07 2.44
N ILE A 52 -2.28 -0.26 2.31
CA ILE A 52 -1.64 -0.76 1.08
C ILE A 52 -2.21 -2.13 0.71
N LEU A 53 -2.27 -3.07 1.66
CA LEU A 53 -2.85 -4.41 1.41
C LEU A 53 -4.32 -4.36 0.97
N SER A 54 -5.10 -3.41 1.50
CA SER A 54 -6.53 -3.28 1.21
C SER A 54 -6.81 -2.56 -0.11
N ILE A 55 -5.92 -1.65 -0.53
CA ILE A 55 -5.98 -0.96 -1.82
C ILE A 55 -5.52 -1.93 -2.91
N GLU A 56 -4.38 -2.59 -2.71
CA GLU A 56 -3.77 -3.55 -3.64
C GLU A 56 -4.31 -4.98 -3.44
N THR A 57 -5.61 -5.09 -3.16
CA THR A 57 -6.24 -6.38 -2.81
C THR A 57 -6.13 -7.41 -3.93
N GLU A 58 -6.04 -7.00 -5.19
CA GLU A 58 -5.87 -7.89 -6.35
C GLU A 58 -4.47 -8.49 -6.44
N VAL A 59 -3.47 -7.78 -5.91
CA VAL A 59 -2.10 -8.28 -5.80
C VAL A 59 -1.99 -9.14 -4.55
N ALA A 60 -2.56 -8.70 -3.44
CA ALA A 60 -2.58 -9.45 -2.19
C ALA A 60 -3.32 -10.80 -2.31
N SER A 61 -4.37 -10.89 -3.15
CA SER A 61 -5.09 -12.15 -3.38
C SER A 61 -4.30 -13.18 -4.18
N LYS A 62 -3.28 -12.75 -4.93
CA LYS A 62 -2.37 -13.63 -5.68
C LYS A 62 -1.19 -14.13 -4.84
N LEU A 63 -1.05 -13.62 -3.62
CA LEU A 63 0.01 -14.01 -2.71
C LEU A 63 -0.29 -15.40 -2.13
N ASP A 64 0.73 -16.25 -2.02
CA ASP A 64 0.60 -17.52 -1.32
C ASP A 64 0.62 -17.28 0.19
N TYR A 65 -0.50 -17.57 0.85
CA TYR A 65 -0.63 -17.36 2.28
C TYR A 65 0.17 -18.38 3.09
N GLU A 66 0.41 -19.59 2.58
CA GLU A 66 1.20 -20.60 3.31
C GLU A 66 2.65 -20.14 3.44
N GLU A 67 3.26 -19.70 2.33
CA GLU A 67 4.61 -19.16 2.34
C GLU A 67 4.76 -17.93 3.26
N VAL A 68 3.75 -17.06 3.32
CA VAL A 68 3.77 -15.89 4.19
C VAL A 68 3.66 -16.28 5.67
N ILE A 69 2.82 -17.28 5.99
CA ILE A 69 2.67 -17.79 7.35
C ILE A 69 3.98 -18.43 7.81
N ASP A 70 4.60 -19.26 6.99
CA ASP A 70 5.88 -19.91 7.30
C ASP A 70 6.98 -18.88 7.52
N LYS A 71 7.13 -17.90 6.63
CA LYS A 71 8.09 -16.80 6.80
C LYS A 71 7.83 -15.99 8.08
N PHE A 72 6.56 -15.74 8.40
CA PHE A 72 6.19 -15.03 9.62
C PHE A 72 6.52 -15.86 10.87
N ALA A 73 6.25 -17.17 10.84
CA ALA A 73 6.59 -18.10 11.90
C ALA A 73 8.10 -18.16 12.14
N ASP A 74 8.89 -18.31 11.08
CA ASP A 74 10.36 -18.30 11.15
C ASP A 74 10.91 -16.99 11.75
N THR A 75 10.36 -15.85 11.30
CA THR A 75 10.79 -14.53 11.78
C THR A 75 10.45 -14.32 13.26
N LYS A 76 9.30 -14.84 13.70
CA LYS A 76 8.84 -14.71 15.10
C LYS A 76 9.55 -15.70 16.02
N ALA A 77 9.79 -16.92 15.54
CA ALA A 77 10.59 -17.93 16.25
C ALA A 77 12.02 -17.44 16.49
N ARG A 78 12.62 -16.72 15.53
CA ARG A 78 13.95 -16.11 15.69
C ARG A 78 14.02 -14.99 16.74
N LYS A 79 12.89 -14.39 17.11
CA LYS A 79 12.79 -13.41 18.22
C LYS A 79 12.66 -14.08 19.60
N ILE A 80 12.34 -15.38 19.63
CA ILE A 80 12.38 -16.22 20.83
C ILE A 80 13.80 -16.80 20.93
N SER A 81 14.72 -15.97 21.42
CA SER A 81 15.94 -16.47 22.03
C SER A 81 15.63 -16.75 23.51
N LEU A 82 15.75 -18.01 23.92
CA LEU A 82 15.94 -18.39 25.33
C LEU A 82 17.19 -17.72 25.90
#